data_AF-A0A812V9D8-F1
#
_entry.id   AF-A0A812V9D8-F1
#
_cell.length_a   1.000
_cell.length_b   1.000
_cell.length_c   1.000
_cell.angle_alpha   90.00
_cell.angle_beta   90.00
_cell.angle_gamma   90.00
#
_symmetry.space_group_name_H-M   'P 1'
#
loop_
_entity.id
_entity.type
_entity.pdbx_description
1 polymer ?
#
loop_
_entity_poly.entity_id
_entity_poly.type
_entity_poly.pdbx_seq_one_letter_code
_entity_poly.pdbx_strand_id
1 'polypeptide(L)'
;MRPILHRTCWSLQHAFAGRRPQAHPHDPCLQIPRLHQKLKPQLSRRYAVAEYKGDWEWHQRLWQMRTHWNAKQICHACRATRNSKGNDGQCCFTLFGSNFPRRSFEECLLESMPDCPCPLVLCEGFHPAIIRFCAMHVLALGIYQTLTAEALLWLCEQRIFAPSATDLDERLRAAFLHFKGWLRSNKLSCSGREFSSKRLHVSKIDYPYLGYKAFNTRIVLAWFEMSEFQNDLECTDRYLTGSEGEQLYSEGQRALRLYREAALIFSGKGELRFLLRPKLHAMDELLKGCREELYNPRFFQNYAEEDVLGLLKPLAQKSILARHFEVTMLKRYFLRWDLGRTDFMI
;
A
#
# COMPACT_ATOMS: atom_id res chain seq x y z
N MET A 1 -9.88 -23.38 10.17
CA MET A 1 -9.45 -23.19 8.76
C MET A 1 -10.48 -22.38 8.00
N ARG A 2 -10.07 -21.58 7.01
CA ARG A 2 -10.96 -20.69 6.23
C ARG A 2 -11.47 -21.44 4.97
N PRO A 3 -12.68 -22.02 4.95
CA PRO A 3 -13.09 -22.95 3.90
C PRO A 3 -13.09 -22.30 2.51
N ILE A 4 -13.39 -21.01 2.43
CA ILE A 4 -13.35 -20.26 1.18
C ILE A 4 -11.95 -20.22 0.55
N LEU A 5 -10.89 -20.04 1.35
CA LEU A 5 -9.52 -19.96 0.84
C LEU A 5 -9.00 -21.32 0.38
N HIS A 6 -9.40 -22.41 1.03
CA HIS A 6 -9.10 -23.76 0.52
C HIS A 6 -9.76 -24.00 -0.83
N ARG A 7 -11.04 -23.63 -0.98
CA ARG A 7 -11.75 -23.74 -2.26
C ARG A 7 -11.11 -22.86 -3.34
N THR A 8 -10.68 -21.64 -2.99
CA THR A 8 -9.95 -20.76 -3.90
C THR A 8 -8.63 -21.38 -4.33
N CYS A 9 -7.80 -21.84 -3.39
CA CYS A 9 -6.51 -22.48 -3.70
C CYS A 9 -6.70 -23.70 -4.60
N TRP A 10 -7.64 -24.59 -4.26
CA TRP A 10 -7.98 -25.75 -5.08
C TRP A 10 -8.43 -25.35 -6.50
N SER A 11 -9.30 -24.35 -6.63
CA SER A 11 -9.75 -23.88 -7.94
C SER A 11 -8.60 -23.27 -8.75
N LEU A 12 -7.68 -22.56 -8.10
CA LEU A 12 -6.50 -21.99 -8.72
C LEU A 12 -5.53 -23.07 -9.21
N GLN A 13 -5.30 -24.14 -8.42
CA GLN A 13 -4.45 -25.26 -8.86
C GLN A 13 -4.98 -25.92 -10.14
N HIS A 14 -6.31 -26.06 -10.30
CA HIS A 14 -6.88 -26.50 -11.57
C HIS A 14 -6.57 -25.53 -12.71
N ALA A 15 -6.74 -24.23 -12.47
CA ALA A 15 -6.45 -23.21 -13.48
C ALA A 15 -4.97 -23.18 -13.89
N PHE A 16 -4.04 -23.36 -12.96
CA PHE A 16 -2.60 -23.42 -13.22
C PHE A 16 -2.21 -24.67 -14.02
N ALA A 17 -2.90 -25.78 -13.79
CA ALA A 17 -2.81 -26.99 -14.58
C ALA A 17 -3.54 -26.87 -15.95
N GLY A 18 -4.16 -25.73 -16.27
CA GLY A 18 -4.93 -25.55 -17.50
C GLY A 18 -6.21 -26.39 -17.55
N ARG A 19 -6.81 -26.67 -16.40
CA ARG A 19 -8.02 -27.50 -16.25
C ARG A 19 -9.15 -26.75 -15.55
N ARG A 20 -10.38 -27.14 -15.84
CA ARG A 20 -11.56 -26.79 -15.06
C ARG A 20 -11.76 -27.85 -13.98
N PRO A 21 -12.11 -27.46 -12.75
CA PRO A 21 -12.50 -28.46 -11.78
C PRO A 21 -13.69 -29.28 -12.28
N GLN A 22 -13.67 -30.58 -12.02
CA GLN A 22 -14.72 -31.53 -12.44
C GLN A 22 -15.55 -32.10 -11.29
N ALA A 23 -15.09 -31.96 -10.05
CA ALA A 23 -15.78 -32.38 -8.83
C ALA A 23 -15.63 -31.32 -7.72
N HIS A 24 -16.32 -31.44 -6.59
CA HIS A 24 -16.14 -30.53 -5.45
C HIS A 24 -14.84 -30.87 -4.65
N PRO A 25 -14.11 -29.89 -4.07
CA PRO A 25 -12.80 -30.11 -3.42
C PRO A 25 -12.80 -31.08 -2.25
N HIS A 26 -13.94 -31.25 -1.59
CA HIS A 26 -14.07 -32.10 -0.39
C HIS A 26 -15.05 -33.25 -0.59
N ASP A 27 -15.69 -33.34 -1.75
CA ASP A 27 -16.71 -34.35 -2.01
C ASP A 27 -16.71 -34.68 -3.51
N PRO A 28 -16.03 -35.76 -3.91
CA PRO A 28 -16.01 -36.20 -5.31
C PRO A 28 -17.41 -36.52 -5.86
N CYS A 29 -18.38 -36.83 -5.00
CA CYS A 29 -19.76 -37.16 -5.38
C CYS A 29 -20.63 -35.91 -5.60
N LEU A 30 -20.27 -34.76 -5.02
CA LEU A 30 -20.93 -33.49 -5.31
C LEU A 30 -20.56 -33.01 -6.71
N GLN A 31 -21.44 -33.33 -7.66
CA GLN A 31 -21.31 -32.88 -9.04
C GLN A 31 -21.38 -31.36 -9.14
N ILE A 32 -20.48 -30.80 -9.93
CA ILE A 32 -20.52 -29.39 -10.31
C ILE A 32 -21.83 -29.14 -11.09
N PRO A 33 -22.50 -27.98 -10.93
CA PRO A 33 -23.73 -27.68 -11.64
C PRO A 33 -23.71 -28.06 -13.13
N ARG A 34 -24.79 -28.64 -13.65
CA ARG A 34 -24.92 -29.13 -15.03
C ARG A 34 -24.44 -28.14 -16.10
N LEU A 35 -24.58 -26.84 -15.84
CA LEU A 35 -24.10 -25.78 -16.74
C LEU A 35 -22.59 -25.86 -16.98
N HIS A 36 -21.81 -26.20 -15.95
CA HIS A 36 -20.35 -26.30 -16.05
C HIS A 36 -19.91 -27.65 -16.63
N GLN A 37 -20.74 -28.70 -16.54
CA GLN A 37 -20.46 -30.01 -17.16
C GLN A 37 -20.42 -29.92 -18.69
N LYS A 38 -21.07 -28.91 -19.28
CA LYS A 38 -21.02 -28.64 -20.73
C LYS A 38 -19.73 -27.97 -21.19
N LEU A 39 -18.93 -27.44 -20.26
CA LEU A 39 -17.67 -26.77 -20.60
C LEU A 39 -16.57 -27.80 -20.82
N LYS A 40 -15.68 -27.55 -21.79
CA LYS A 40 -14.51 -28.41 -22.02
C LYS A 40 -13.65 -28.47 -20.75
N PRO A 41 -13.25 -29.68 -20.29
CA PRO A 41 -12.42 -29.84 -19.10
C PRO A 41 -11.10 -29.08 -19.16
N GLN A 42 -10.53 -28.91 -20.35
CA GLN A 42 -9.30 -28.16 -20.57
C GLN A 42 -9.59 -26.66 -20.76
N LEU A 43 -8.78 -25.82 -20.12
CA LEU A 43 -8.67 -24.39 -20.42
C LEU A 43 -7.81 -24.19 -21.67
N SER A 44 -8.10 -23.16 -22.45
CA SER A 44 -7.28 -22.78 -23.60
C SER A 44 -5.92 -22.18 -23.21
N ARG A 45 -5.78 -21.79 -21.94
CA ARG A 45 -4.58 -21.15 -21.39
C ARG A 45 -4.30 -21.69 -20.00
N ARG A 46 -3.03 -21.61 -19.61
CA ARG A 46 -2.58 -21.77 -18.22
C ARG A 46 -2.48 -20.39 -17.58
N TYR A 47 -2.60 -20.38 -16.26
CA TYR A 47 -2.55 -19.17 -15.46
C TYR A 47 -1.41 -19.28 -14.45
N ALA A 48 -0.97 -18.15 -13.91
CA ALA A 48 -0.04 -18.07 -12.79
C ALA A 48 -0.49 -16.96 -11.85
N VAL A 49 -0.12 -17.06 -10.56
CA VAL A 49 -0.30 -15.94 -9.63
C VAL A 49 0.77 -14.89 -9.96
N ALA A 50 0.34 -13.70 -10.33
CA ALA A 50 1.25 -12.57 -10.49
C ALA A 50 1.46 -11.81 -9.17
N GLU A 51 0.37 -11.58 -8.43
CA GLU A 51 0.40 -10.80 -7.19
C GLU A 51 -0.84 -11.08 -6.32
N TYR A 52 -0.70 -10.88 -5.01
CA TYR A 52 -1.85 -10.72 -4.12
C TYR A 52 -1.94 -9.24 -3.75
N LYS A 53 -3.00 -8.58 -4.19
CA LYS A 53 -3.25 -7.18 -3.87
C LYS A 53 -4.08 -7.03 -2.60
N GLY A 54 -3.66 -6.09 -1.76
CA GLY A 54 -4.39 -5.68 -0.57
C GLY A 54 -3.61 -4.63 0.21
N ASP A 55 -4.29 -3.96 1.14
CA ASP A 55 -3.58 -3.12 2.09
C ASP A 55 -2.77 -4.00 3.07
N TRP A 56 -1.88 -3.38 3.84
CA TRP A 56 -1.03 -4.15 4.75
C TRP A 56 -1.82 -4.82 5.89
N GLU A 57 -2.93 -4.22 6.33
CA GLU A 57 -3.78 -4.81 7.35
C GLU A 57 -4.51 -6.05 6.82
N TRP A 58 -4.97 -6.01 5.56
CA TRP A 58 -5.52 -7.14 4.85
C TRP A 58 -4.49 -8.25 4.69
N HIS A 59 -3.25 -7.94 4.28
CA HIS A 59 -2.18 -8.92 4.21
C HIS A 59 -1.90 -9.54 5.57
N GLN A 60 -1.75 -8.72 6.61
CA GLN A 60 -1.53 -9.21 7.97
C GLN A 60 -2.65 -10.17 8.39
N ARG A 61 -3.92 -9.84 8.14
CA ARG A 61 -5.06 -10.70 8.50
C ARG A 61 -5.17 -11.94 7.61
N LEU A 62 -4.93 -11.81 6.30
CA LEU A 62 -5.03 -12.89 5.34
C LEU A 62 -3.99 -13.96 5.66
N TRP A 63 -2.73 -13.55 5.77
CA TRP A 63 -1.59 -14.40 6.00
C TRP A 63 -1.35 -14.73 7.48
N GLN A 64 -2.00 -13.98 8.39
CA GLN A 64 -1.80 -14.04 9.84
C GLN A 64 -0.33 -13.81 10.22
N MET A 65 0.31 -12.87 9.55
CA MET A 65 1.74 -12.61 9.75
C MET A 65 2.03 -12.19 11.19
N ARG A 66 3.09 -12.80 11.74
CA ARG A 66 3.73 -12.39 12.99
C ARG A 66 4.47 -11.06 12.82
N THR A 67 4.90 -10.75 11.60
CA THR A 67 5.54 -9.48 11.24
C THR A 67 4.52 -8.44 10.83
N HIS A 68 4.50 -7.28 11.48
CA HIS A 68 3.63 -6.16 11.14
C HIS A 68 4.15 -4.86 11.76
N TRP A 69 3.50 -3.72 11.45
CA TRP A 69 3.95 -2.40 11.91
C TRP A 69 4.18 -2.30 13.42
N ASN A 70 3.43 -3.06 14.23
CA ASN A 70 3.50 -3.03 15.69
C ASN A 70 4.30 -4.16 16.33
N ALA A 71 4.79 -5.12 15.53
CA ALA A 71 5.62 -6.22 16.03
C ALA A 71 7.08 -5.80 16.23
N LYS A 72 7.85 -6.61 16.98
CA LYS A 72 9.30 -6.46 17.12
C LYS A 72 9.98 -6.55 15.74
N GLN A 73 9.62 -7.57 14.97
CA GLN A 73 10.00 -7.71 13.56
C GLN A 73 8.93 -7.08 12.69
N ILE A 74 9.30 -6.09 11.89
CA ILE A 74 8.32 -5.24 11.18
C ILE A 74 8.10 -5.64 9.72
N CYS A 75 9.05 -6.38 9.13
CA CYS A 75 9.05 -6.75 7.73
C CYS A 75 9.07 -8.27 7.59
N HIS A 76 8.27 -8.80 6.66
CA HIS A 76 8.24 -10.23 6.35
C HIS A 76 9.40 -10.64 5.42
N ALA A 77 9.88 -9.71 4.60
CA ALA A 77 10.89 -9.98 3.57
C ALA A 77 12.34 -9.87 4.07
N CYS A 78 12.61 -9.10 5.12
CA CYS A 78 13.94 -8.96 5.71
C CYS A 78 13.90 -8.84 7.23
N ARG A 79 15.06 -8.96 7.88
CA ARG A 79 15.19 -8.98 9.35
C ARG A 79 15.03 -7.62 10.05
N ALA A 80 14.40 -6.63 9.41
CA ALA A 80 14.20 -5.31 10.01
C ALA A 80 13.36 -5.36 11.29
N THR A 81 13.82 -4.65 12.33
CA THR A 81 13.20 -4.62 13.67
C THR A 81 12.93 -3.19 14.14
N ARG A 82 12.01 -3.06 15.11
CA ARG A 82 11.60 -1.77 15.70
C ARG A 82 12.64 -1.18 16.67
N ASN A 83 13.36 -2.02 17.41
CA ASN A 83 14.25 -1.58 18.49
C ASN A 83 15.69 -1.99 18.19
N SER A 84 16.63 -1.06 18.37
CA SER A 84 18.08 -1.31 18.30
C SER A 84 18.69 -1.81 19.61
N LYS A 85 17.91 -1.98 20.68
CA LYS A 85 18.43 -2.39 22.00
C LYS A 85 18.80 -3.88 21.96
N GLY A 86 20.10 -4.16 21.74
CA GLY A 86 20.71 -5.50 21.73
C GLY A 86 21.70 -5.68 20.57
N ASN A 87 22.27 -6.89 20.41
CA ASN A 87 23.08 -7.25 19.23
C ASN A 87 22.31 -7.13 17.90
N ASP A 88 20.97 -7.02 17.97
CA ASP A 88 20.06 -6.75 16.84
C ASP A 88 20.14 -5.31 16.28
N GLY A 89 20.95 -4.42 16.87
CA GLY A 89 21.10 -3.02 16.46
C GLY A 89 21.46 -2.80 14.99
N GLN A 90 22.04 -3.82 14.33
CA GLN A 90 22.36 -3.82 12.91
C GLN A 90 21.13 -3.86 11.98
N CYS A 91 19.96 -4.25 12.49
CA CYS A 91 18.73 -4.38 11.70
C CYS A 91 17.64 -3.37 12.10
N CYS A 92 18.02 -2.22 12.68
CA CYS A 92 17.06 -1.17 13.01
C CYS A 92 16.42 -0.62 11.72
N PHE A 93 15.09 -0.54 11.66
CA PHE A 93 14.36 -0.14 10.46
C PHE A 93 14.71 1.26 9.92
N THR A 94 15.35 2.10 10.73
CA THR A 94 15.78 3.46 10.35
C THR A 94 17.12 3.50 9.60
N LEU A 95 17.78 2.35 9.42
CA LEU A 95 19.03 2.23 8.65
C LEU A 95 18.73 2.09 7.15
N PHE A 96 18.11 3.11 6.55
CA PHE A 96 17.73 3.13 5.13
C PHE A 96 18.91 2.92 4.19
N GLY A 97 18.68 2.25 3.05
CA GLY A 97 19.73 1.88 2.10
C GLY A 97 20.63 0.72 2.56
N SER A 98 20.46 0.22 3.79
CA SER A 98 21.20 -0.96 4.26
C SER A 98 20.68 -2.23 3.58
N ASN A 99 21.59 -3.14 3.26
CA ASN A 99 21.26 -4.48 2.78
C ASN A 99 20.95 -5.37 3.98
N PHE A 100 19.75 -5.23 4.56
CA PHE A 100 19.30 -6.16 5.59
C PHE A 100 19.26 -7.58 5.01
N PRO A 101 19.70 -8.60 5.79
CA PRO A 101 19.55 -9.98 5.38
C PRO A 101 18.09 -10.27 5.01
N ARG A 102 17.90 -10.72 3.76
CA ARG A 102 16.61 -11.18 3.24
C ARG A 102 16.28 -12.52 3.89
N ARG A 103 15.01 -12.74 4.20
CA ARG A 103 14.56 -14.08 4.57
C ARG A 103 14.50 -14.93 3.31
N SER A 104 15.02 -16.14 3.42
CA SER A 104 14.69 -17.24 2.52
C SER A 104 13.19 -17.53 2.53
N PHE A 105 12.73 -18.34 1.57
CA PHE A 105 11.35 -18.80 1.52
C PHE A 105 10.98 -19.53 2.82
N GLU A 106 11.85 -20.44 3.27
CA GLU A 106 11.69 -21.26 4.47
C GLU A 106 11.65 -20.40 5.72
N GLU A 107 12.59 -19.46 5.90
CA GLU A 107 12.59 -18.53 7.03
C GLU A 107 11.31 -17.67 7.03
N CYS A 108 10.84 -17.21 5.88
CA CYS A 108 9.62 -16.43 5.81
C CYS A 108 8.41 -17.25 6.29
N LEU A 109 8.29 -18.50 5.85
CA LEU A 109 7.21 -19.39 6.29
C LEU A 109 7.30 -19.76 7.78
N LEU A 110 8.50 -20.04 8.29
CA LEU A 110 8.66 -20.50 9.67
C LEU A 110 8.61 -19.34 10.68
N GLU A 111 9.20 -18.19 10.34
CA GLU A 111 9.32 -17.06 11.27
C GLU A 111 8.22 -16.02 11.11
N SER A 112 7.78 -15.73 9.87
CA SER A 112 6.86 -14.62 9.60
C SER A 112 5.40 -15.05 9.52
N MET A 113 5.13 -16.30 9.15
CA MET A 113 3.77 -16.86 9.05
C MET A 113 3.41 -17.66 10.32
N PRO A 114 2.11 -17.95 10.57
CA PRO A 114 1.73 -18.82 11.68
C PRO A 114 2.03 -20.29 11.35
N ASP A 115 1.99 -21.16 12.36
CA ASP A 115 2.24 -22.61 12.19
C ASP A 115 1.24 -23.28 11.24
N CYS A 116 0.02 -22.74 11.15
CA CYS A 116 -0.97 -23.10 10.14
C CYS A 116 -1.18 -21.94 9.16
N PRO A 117 -0.35 -21.82 8.10
CA PRO A 117 -0.42 -20.69 7.18
C PRO A 117 -1.73 -20.66 6.37
N CYS A 118 -1.98 -19.52 5.73
CA CYS A 118 -3.10 -19.35 4.81
C CYS A 118 -3.04 -20.41 3.69
N PRO A 119 -4.15 -21.08 3.30
CA PRO A 119 -4.13 -22.10 2.25
C PRO A 119 -3.58 -21.62 0.90
N LEU A 120 -3.60 -20.32 0.64
CA LEU A 120 -3.03 -19.74 -0.57
C LEU A 120 -1.51 -19.94 -0.69
N VAL A 121 -0.79 -20.29 0.39
CA VAL A 121 0.62 -20.69 0.29
C VAL A 121 0.81 -22.00 -0.50
N LEU A 122 -0.25 -22.79 -0.67
CA LEU A 122 -0.26 -24.04 -1.43
C LEU A 122 -0.57 -23.81 -2.92
N CYS A 123 -0.79 -22.56 -3.35
CA CYS A 123 -0.94 -22.25 -4.76
C CYS A 123 0.39 -22.51 -5.49
N GLU A 124 0.33 -23.16 -6.65
CA GLU A 124 1.51 -23.34 -7.51
C GLU A 124 2.12 -21.96 -7.84
N GLY A 125 3.43 -21.83 -7.68
CA GLY A 125 4.15 -20.57 -7.87
C GLY A 125 4.01 -19.56 -6.72
N PHE A 126 3.40 -19.93 -5.58
CA PHE A 126 3.42 -19.07 -4.41
C PHE A 126 4.86 -18.82 -3.93
N HIS A 127 5.20 -17.54 -3.76
CA HIS A 127 6.44 -17.10 -3.14
C HIS A 127 6.16 -15.86 -2.29
N PRO A 128 6.69 -15.71 -1.05
CA PRO A 128 6.41 -14.56 -0.19
C PRO A 128 6.70 -13.21 -0.82
N ALA A 129 7.62 -13.14 -1.79
CA ALA A 129 7.89 -11.91 -2.53
C ALA A 129 6.64 -11.31 -3.21
N ILE A 130 5.64 -12.11 -3.57
CA ILE A 130 4.39 -11.58 -4.16
C ILE A 130 3.55 -10.75 -3.18
N ILE A 131 3.90 -10.74 -1.89
CA ILE A 131 3.27 -9.95 -0.84
C ILE A 131 3.96 -8.59 -0.81
N ARG A 132 3.40 -7.63 -1.54
CA ARG A 132 4.01 -6.29 -1.69
C ARG A 132 3.41 -5.30 -0.70
N PHE A 133 4.20 -4.30 -0.33
CA PHE A 133 3.67 -3.14 0.36
C PHE A 133 2.85 -2.28 -0.61
N CYS A 134 1.73 -1.74 -0.14
CA CYS A 134 0.92 -0.85 -0.97
C CYS A 134 1.48 0.57 -0.91
N ALA A 135 1.91 1.13 -2.06
CA ALA A 135 2.47 2.49 -2.11
C ALA A 135 1.50 3.56 -1.60
N MET A 136 0.19 3.38 -1.77
CA MET A 136 -0.82 4.29 -1.22
C MET A 136 -0.74 4.36 0.32
N HIS A 137 -0.63 3.21 0.97
CA HIS A 137 -0.61 3.12 2.43
C HIS A 137 0.74 3.53 3.03
N VAL A 138 1.82 3.23 2.32
CA VAL A 138 3.19 3.57 2.72
C VAL A 138 3.45 5.06 2.52
N LEU A 139 3.22 5.57 1.31
CA LEU A 139 3.52 6.94 0.93
C LEU A 139 2.37 7.88 1.33
N ALA A 140 1.24 7.80 0.63
CA ALA A 140 0.17 8.80 0.72
C ALA A 140 -0.59 8.82 2.06
N LEU A 141 -0.81 7.68 2.71
CA LEU A 141 -1.42 7.55 4.05
C LEU A 141 -0.39 7.30 5.16
N GLY A 142 0.89 7.47 4.86
CA GLY A 142 1.98 7.24 5.80
C GLY A 142 2.89 8.45 5.85
N ILE A 143 3.88 8.43 4.98
CA ILE A 143 4.97 9.42 4.96
C ILE A 143 4.44 10.81 4.58
N TYR A 144 3.61 10.91 3.53
CA TYR A 144 3.15 12.19 2.98
C TYR A 144 2.19 12.93 3.89
N GLN A 145 1.44 12.24 4.75
CA GLN A 145 0.61 12.93 5.75
C GLN A 145 1.47 13.69 6.76
N THR A 146 2.64 13.15 7.13
CA THR A 146 3.57 13.84 8.02
C THR A 146 4.29 14.96 7.28
N LEU A 147 4.80 14.69 6.07
CA LEU A 147 5.50 15.70 5.27
C LEU A 147 4.63 16.91 4.95
N THR A 148 3.38 16.71 4.53
CA THR A 148 2.49 17.82 4.18
C THR A 148 2.06 18.62 5.41
N ALA A 149 1.87 17.98 6.56
CA ALA A 149 1.61 18.68 7.81
C ALA A 149 2.82 19.53 8.23
N GLU A 150 4.01 18.95 8.20
CA GLU A 150 5.25 19.62 8.58
C GLU A 150 5.57 20.81 7.69
N ALA A 151 5.45 20.66 6.38
CA ALA A 151 5.64 21.73 5.43
C ALA A 151 4.67 22.90 5.69
N LEU A 152 3.41 22.57 5.93
CA LEU A 152 2.38 23.56 6.20
C LEU A 152 2.65 24.32 7.51
N LEU A 153 3.04 23.60 8.58
CA LEU A 153 3.43 24.20 9.85
C LEU A 153 4.64 25.10 9.69
N TRP A 154 5.69 24.63 9.02
CA TRP A 154 6.91 25.40 8.80
C TRP A 154 6.62 26.70 8.02
N LEU A 155 5.87 26.63 6.92
CA LEU A 155 5.48 27.82 6.15
C LEU A 155 4.62 28.79 6.96
N CYS A 156 3.73 28.28 7.82
CA CYS A 156 2.96 29.12 8.73
C CYS A 156 3.85 29.76 9.80
N GLU A 157 4.79 29.03 10.39
CA GLU A 157 5.76 29.54 11.36
C GLU A 157 6.61 30.67 10.78
N GLN A 158 7.04 30.52 9.52
CA GLN A 158 7.74 31.57 8.74
C GLN A 158 6.81 32.71 8.28
N ARG A 159 5.52 32.66 8.61
CA ARG A 159 4.48 33.65 8.28
C ARG A 159 4.34 33.94 6.78
N ILE A 160 4.58 32.94 5.93
CA ILE A 160 4.51 33.08 4.46
C ILE A 160 3.10 33.44 3.99
N PHE A 161 2.06 32.82 4.56
CA PHE A 161 0.68 32.99 4.08
C PHE A 161 -0.08 34.17 4.69
N ALA A 162 0.32 34.62 5.88
CA ALA A 162 -0.29 35.77 6.56
C ALA A 162 0.74 36.43 7.50
N PRO A 163 1.54 37.39 6.99
CA PRO A 163 2.63 38.01 7.74
C PRO A 163 2.23 38.72 9.04
N SER A 164 1.03 39.30 9.06
CA SER A 164 0.48 40.05 10.20
C SER A 164 -0.26 39.18 11.21
N ALA A 165 -0.64 37.95 10.84
CA ALA A 165 -1.39 37.06 11.71
C ALA A 165 -0.51 36.57 12.86
N THR A 166 -1.04 36.67 14.09
CA THR A 166 -0.35 36.22 15.30
C THR A 166 -0.72 34.79 15.68
N ASP A 167 -1.95 34.38 15.36
CA ASP A 167 -2.49 33.05 15.62
C ASP A 167 -2.08 32.03 14.55
N LEU A 168 -1.92 30.76 14.94
CA LEU A 168 -1.59 29.68 14.00
C LEU A 168 -2.77 29.30 13.11
N ASP A 169 -3.99 29.23 13.66
CA ASP A 169 -5.18 28.85 12.89
C ASP A 169 -5.54 29.91 11.85
N GLU A 170 -5.33 31.19 12.14
CA GLU A 170 -5.44 32.27 11.16
C GLU A 170 -4.47 32.08 9.97
N ARG A 171 -3.20 31.76 10.25
CA ARG A 171 -2.19 31.47 9.21
C ARG A 171 -2.53 30.21 8.41
N LEU A 172 -3.03 29.16 9.06
CA LEU A 172 -3.48 27.93 8.40
C LEU A 172 -4.69 28.17 7.50
N ARG A 173 -5.64 29.02 7.92
CA ARG A 173 -6.77 29.43 7.07
C ARG A 173 -6.29 30.19 5.83
N ALA A 174 -5.36 31.13 5.99
CA ALA A 174 -4.76 31.85 4.86
C ALA A 174 -4.06 30.88 3.90
N ALA A 175 -3.29 29.92 4.43
CA ALA A 175 -2.67 28.86 3.65
C ALA A 175 -3.70 28.02 2.88
N PHE A 176 -4.85 27.70 3.50
CA PHE A 176 -5.93 26.98 2.84
C PHE A 176 -6.56 27.79 1.70
N LEU A 177 -6.76 29.10 1.87
CA LEU A 177 -7.25 29.97 0.79
C LEU A 177 -6.26 30.02 -0.39
N HIS A 178 -4.96 30.11 -0.10
CA HIS A 178 -3.91 30.02 -1.12
C HIS A 178 -3.97 28.68 -1.86
N PHE A 179 -4.07 27.57 -1.13
CA PHE A 179 -4.25 26.23 -1.70
C PHE A 179 -5.50 26.15 -2.59
N LYS A 180 -6.64 26.69 -2.17
CA LYS A 180 -7.86 26.75 -3.00
C LYS A 180 -7.67 27.59 -4.25
N GLY A 181 -6.89 28.66 -4.18
CA GLY A 181 -6.45 29.45 -5.34
C GLY A 181 -5.67 28.57 -6.33
N TRP A 182 -4.62 27.90 -5.85
CA TRP A 182 -3.79 27.00 -6.64
C TRP A 182 -4.58 25.87 -7.30
N LEU A 183 -5.52 25.25 -6.58
CA LEU A 183 -6.41 24.22 -7.16
C LEU A 183 -7.21 24.74 -8.36
N ARG A 184 -7.75 25.96 -8.27
CA ARG A 184 -8.51 26.58 -9.37
C ARG A 184 -7.62 26.85 -10.57
N SER A 185 -6.43 27.42 -10.36
CA SER A 185 -5.47 27.71 -11.43
C SER A 185 -5.01 26.44 -12.17
N ASN A 186 -4.88 25.33 -11.46
CA ASN A 186 -4.44 24.05 -12.02
C ASN A 186 -5.60 23.12 -12.45
N LYS A 187 -6.85 23.58 -12.36
CA LYS A 187 -8.05 22.78 -12.68
C LYS A 187 -8.13 21.45 -11.92
N LEU A 188 -7.66 21.45 -10.67
CA LEU A 188 -7.66 20.28 -9.79
C LEU A 188 -8.82 20.35 -8.80
N SER A 189 -9.29 19.18 -8.35
CA SER A 189 -10.30 19.07 -7.29
C SER A 189 -9.72 18.37 -6.06
N CYS A 190 -10.05 18.88 -4.87
CA CYS A 190 -9.67 18.28 -3.60
C CYS A 190 -10.81 18.47 -2.61
N SER A 191 -11.24 17.37 -1.99
CA SER A 191 -12.32 17.35 -0.99
C SER A 191 -11.83 17.61 0.44
N GLY A 192 -10.53 17.91 0.59
CA GLY A 192 -9.94 18.34 1.84
C GLY A 192 -10.64 19.61 2.35
N ARG A 193 -11.06 19.60 3.61
CA ARG A 193 -11.69 20.78 4.24
C ARG A 193 -10.61 21.69 4.85
N GLU A 194 -10.97 22.89 5.30
CA GLU A 194 -10.03 23.90 5.81
C GLU A 194 -8.95 23.38 6.79
N PHE A 195 -7.71 23.87 6.65
CA PHE A 195 -6.60 23.53 7.53
C PHE A 195 -6.79 24.16 8.91
N SER A 196 -6.45 23.42 9.97
CA SER A 196 -6.41 23.93 11.34
C SER A 196 -5.49 23.08 12.20
N SER A 197 -5.05 23.62 13.32
CA SER A 197 -4.16 22.96 14.30
C SER A 197 -4.76 21.63 14.74
N LYS A 198 -6.08 21.62 14.99
CA LYS A 198 -6.84 20.39 15.32
C LYS A 198 -6.73 19.32 14.24
N ARG A 199 -6.73 19.69 12.95
CA ARG A 199 -6.68 18.73 11.83
C ARG A 199 -5.30 18.29 11.43
N LEU A 200 -4.30 19.09 11.78
CA LEU A 200 -2.90 18.72 11.71
C LEU A 200 -2.47 17.92 12.94
N HIS A 201 -3.38 17.65 13.88
CA HIS A 201 -3.09 16.93 15.11
C HIS A 201 -1.94 17.56 15.91
N VAL A 202 -1.82 18.89 15.84
CA VAL A 202 -0.77 19.64 16.55
C VAL A 202 -1.04 19.52 18.04
N SER A 203 -0.14 18.85 18.76
CA SER A 203 -0.18 18.75 20.21
C SER A 203 1.23 18.64 20.78
N LYS A 204 1.40 18.87 22.08
CA LYS A 204 2.71 18.73 22.74
C LYS A 204 3.18 17.28 22.89
N ILE A 205 2.27 16.32 22.71
CA ILE A 205 2.51 14.90 23.03
C ILE A 205 2.43 13.99 21.80
N ASP A 206 2.18 14.56 20.62
CA ASP A 206 1.99 13.81 19.39
C ASP A 206 2.64 14.53 18.20
N TYR A 207 2.96 13.76 17.17
CA TYR A 207 3.54 14.25 15.93
C TYR A 207 2.43 14.75 15.01
N PRO A 208 2.62 15.90 14.33
CA PRO A 208 1.61 16.42 13.44
C PRO A 208 1.46 15.54 12.20
N TYR A 209 0.23 15.41 11.73
CA TYR A 209 -0.07 14.75 10.47
C TYR A 209 -1.36 15.28 9.87
N LEU A 210 -1.44 15.32 8.54
CA LEU A 210 -2.63 15.74 7.83
C LEU A 210 -3.51 14.51 7.57
N GLY A 211 -4.61 14.38 8.32
CA GLY A 211 -5.56 13.26 8.27
C GLY A 211 -6.42 13.18 6.99
N TYR A 212 -5.86 13.51 5.84
CA TYR A 212 -6.51 13.45 4.54
C TYR A 212 -6.54 12.05 3.96
N LYS A 213 -7.52 11.81 3.07
CA LYS A 213 -7.51 10.66 2.17
C LYS A 213 -6.30 10.73 1.24
N ALA A 214 -5.84 9.57 0.80
CA ALA A 214 -4.60 9.41 0.07
C ALA A 214 -4.48 10.33 -1.17
N PHE A 215 -5.54 10.42 -1.97
CA PHE A 215 -5.63 11.34 -3.12
C PHE A 215 -5.46 12.81 -2.70
N ASN A 216 -6.21 13.26 -1.68
CA ASN A 216 -6.12 14.64 -1.19
C ASN A 216 -4.73 14.95 -0.62
N THR A 217 -4.09 14.00 0.07
CA THR A 217 -2.72 14.16 0.57
C THR A 217 -1.73 14.36 -0.57
N ARG A 218 -1.84 13.58 -1.65
CA ARG A 218 -0.99 13.74 -2.84
C ARG A 218 -1.15 15.11 -3.49
N ILE A 219 -2.39 15.63 -3.55
CA ILE A 219 -2.65 16.97 -4.08
C ILE A 219 -1.99 18.05 -3.23
N VAL A 220 -2.05 17.94 -1.90
CA VAL A 220 -1.38 18.90 -1.01
C VAL A 220 0.15 18.80 -1.17
N LEU A 221 0.69 17.60 -1.34
CA LEU A 221 2.11 17.41 -1.60
C LEU A 221 2.54 18.06 -2.93
N ALA A 222 1.74 17.91 -3.98
CA ALA A 222 1.97 18.54 -5.28
C ALA A 222 1.91 20.07 -5.19
N TRP A 223 1.01 20.63 -4.37
CA TRP A 223 0.95 22.09 -4.14
C TRP A 223 2.25 22.65 -3.56
N PHE A 224 2.95 21.89 -2.71
CA PHE A 224 4.24 22.33 -2.18
C PHE A 224 5.42 22.05 -3.10
N GLU A 225 5.21 21.40 -4.25
CA GLU A 225 6.29 20.98 -5.17
C GLU A 225 7.38 20.14 -4.46
N MET A 226 7.00 19.44 -3.38
CA MET A 226 7.95 18.89 -2.41
C MET A 226 8.58 17.55 -2.79
N SER A 227 8.37 17.03 -4.00
CA SER A 227 8.91 15.73 -4.37
C SER A 227 8.97 15.51 -5.87
N GLU A 228 10.16 15.73 -6.44
CA GLU A 228 10.56 15.20 -7.75
C GLU A 228 10.25 13.69 -7.81
N PHE A 229 10.64 12.93 -6.79
CA PHE A 229 10.34 11.50 -6.67
C PHE A 229 8.85 11.17 -6.86
N GLN A 230 7.92 11.91 -6.25
CA GLN A 230 6.49 11.65 -6.42
C GLN A 230 6.02 12.02 -7.83
N ASN A 231 6.56 13.09 -8.42
CA ASN A 231 6.26 13.43 -9.80
C ASN A 231 6.72 12.31 -10.74
N ASP A 232 7.95 11.85 -10.57
CA ASP A 232 8.55 10.80 -11.40
C ASP A 232 7.81 9.47 -11.22
N LEU A 233 7.45 9.14 -9.97
CA LEU A 233 6.63 7.97 -9.68
C LEU A 233 5.26 8.03 -10.41
N GLU A 234 4.64 9.20 -10.52
CA GLU A 234 3.33 9.40 -11.17
C GLU A 234 3.41 9.67 -12.68
N CYS A 235 4.59 9.95 -13.22
CA CYS A 235 4.80 10.17 -14.65
C CYS A 235 5.39 8.94 -15.36
N THR A 236 6.09 8.06 -14.64
CA THR A 236 6.66 6.83 -15.20
C THR A 236 5.63 5.72 -15.39
N ASP A 237 5.88 4.87 -16.38
CA ASP A 237 4.99 3.77 -16.74
C ASP A 237 5.07 2.60 -15.75
N ARG A 238 4.27 1.55 -16.01
CA ARG A 238 4.21 0.35 -15.17
C ARG A 238 5.52 -0.42 -15.15
N TYR A 239 6.10 -0.60 -16.33
CA TYR A 239 7.37 -1.27 -16.52
C TYR A 239 8.42 -0.21 -16.78
N LEU A 240 9.51 -0.30 -16.06
CA LEU A 240 10.56 0.70 -16.05
C LEU A 240 11.73 0.24 -16.91
N THR A 241 12.40 1.20 -17.53
CA THR A 241 13.77 1.00 -18.01
C THR A 241 14.73 0.89 -16.81
N GLY A 242 15.93 0.35 -17.03
CA GLY A 242 16.96 0.30 -15.98
C GLY A 242 17.32 1.69 -15.44
N SER A 243 17.35 2.72 -16.30
CA SER A 243 17.60 4.10 -15.90
C SER A 243 16.48 4.70 -15.05
N GLU A 244 15.21 4.47 -15.41
CA GLU A 244 14.08 4.95 -14.62
C GLU A 244 14.00 4.25 -13.25
N GLY A 245 14.28 2.94 -13.21
CA GLY A 245 14.35 2.18 -11.96
C GLY A 245 15.44 2.71 -11.02
N GLU A 246 16.63 3.01 -11.54
CA GLU A 246 17.72 3.58 -10.75
C GLU A 246 17.44 5.02 -10.31
N GLN A 247 16.85 5.85 -11.18
CA GLN A 247 16.46 7.23 -10.84
C GLN A 247 15.45 7.25 -9.68
N LEU A 248 14.34 6.50 -9.80
CA LEU A 248 13.33 6.40 -8.74
C LEU A 248 13.92 5.88 -7.44
N TYR A 249 14.81 4.89 -7.50
CA TYR A 249 15.53 4.37 -6.34
C TYR A 249 16.38 5.46 -5.68
N SER A 250 17.24 6.13 -6.46
CA SER A 250 18.18 7.15 -5.96
C SER A 250 17.45 8.32 -5.31
N GLU A 251 16.42 8.85 -5.97
CA GLU A 251 15.62 9.95 -5.44
C GLU A 251 14.80 9.56 -4.21
N GLY A 252 14.21 8.36 -4.21
CA GLY A 252 13.51 7.84 -3.05
C GLY A 252 14.43 7.63 -1.84
N GLN A 253 15.64 7.14 -2.07
CA GLN A 253 16.67 7.00 -1.03
C GLN A 253 17.12 8.37 -0.50
N ARG A 254 17.27 9.37 -1.38
CA ARG A 254 17.54 10.76 -0.99
C ARG A 254 16.43 11.28 -0.08
N ALA A 255 15.17 11.07 -0.44
CA ALA A 255 14.02 11.49 0.36
C ALA A 255 14.00 10.82 1.76
N LEU A 256 14.29 9.51 1.84
CA LEU A 256 14.38 8.78 3.11
C LEU A 256 15.49 9.32 4.02
N ARG A 257 16.67 9.64 3.47
CA ARG A 257 17.78 10.23 4.23
C ARG A 257 17.40 11.61 4.77
N LEU A 258 16.85 12.49 3.92
CA LEU A 258 16.41 13.83 4.33
C LEU A 258 15.33 13.76 5.42
N TYR A 259 14.36 12.84 5.30
CA TYR A 259 13.34 12.63 6.34
C TYR A 259 13.98 12.23 7.68
N ARG A 260 14.96 11.31 7.64
CA ARG A 260 15.68 10.87 8.84
C ARG A 260 16.46 12.01 9.48
N GLU A 261 17.19 12.79 8.68
CA GLU A 261 17.97 13.93 9.15
C GLU A 261 17.08 14.98 9.80
N ALA A 262 15.96 15.33 9.16
CA ALA A 262 14.97 16.24 9.74
C ALA A 262 14.46 15.71 11.10
N ALA A 263 14.11 14.41 11.19
CA ALA A 263 13.69 13.81 12.44
C ALA A 263 14.75 13.90 13.55
N LEU A 264 16.03 13.69 13.23
CA LEU A 264 17.12 13.82 14.19
C LEU A 264 17.32 15.27 14.64
N ILE A 265 17.27 16.24 13.72
CA ILE A 265 17.42 17.66 14.03
C ILE A 265 16.32 18.12 15.01
N PHE A 266 15.07 17.82 14.71
CA PHE A 266 13.95 18.24 15.55
C PHE A 266 13.88 17.47 16.87
N SER A 267 14.18 16.17 16.87
CA SER A 267 14.29 15.40 18.11
C SER A 267 15.38 15.94 19.02
N GLY A 268 16.52 16.40 18.47
CA GLY A 268 17.59 17.04 19.25
C GLY A 268 17.18 18.35 19.92
N LYS A 269 16.15 19.01 19.40
CA LYS A 269 15.52 20.22 19.99
C LYS A 269 14.40 19.90 20.98
N GLY A 270 14.06 18.62 21.17
CA GLY A 270 12.90 18.21 21.95
C GLY A 270 11.56 18.48 21.26
N GLU A 271 11.56 18.62 19.93
CA GLU A 271 10.36 18.90 19.13
C GLU A 271 9.83 17.63 18.43
N LEU A 272 8.53 17.37 18.55
CA LEU A 272 7.85 16.22 17.91
C LEU A 272 7.35 16.59 16.52
N ARG A 273 8.26 16.61 15.52
CA ARG A 273 7.94 17.04 14.15
C ARG A 273 7.86 15.88 13.15
N PHE A 274 8.94 15.11 13.03
CA PHE A 274 9.02 13.98 12.09
C PHE A 274 9.02 12.66 12.85
N LEU A 275 7.99 11.84 12.62
CA LEU A 275 7.85 10.54 13.25
C LEU A 275 8.51 9.45 12.42
N LEU A 276 9.57 8.84 12.94
CA LEU A 276 10.18 7.65 12.35
C LEU A 276 9.26 6.44 12.54
N ARG A 277 8.53 6.06 11.48
CA ARG A 277 7.61 4.90 11.46
C ARG A 277 8.18 3.74 10.64
N PRO A 278 7.77 2.49 10.92
CA PRO A 278 8.07 1.32 10.07
C PRO A 278 7.71 1.50 8.59
N LYS A 279 6.77 2.39 8.26
CA LYS A 279 6.42 2.74 6.88
C LYS A 279 7.62 3.32 6.09
N LEU A 280 8.58 3.97 6.73
CA LEU A 280 9.80 4.45 6.06
C LEU A 280 10.64 3.26 5.56
N HIS A 281 10.73 2.18 6.33
CA HIS A 281 11.37 0.95 5.86
C HIS A 281 10.54 0.26 4.78
N ALA A 282 9.21 0.29 4.86
CA ALA A 282 8.38 -0.22 3.77
C ALA A 282 8.60 0.56 2.45
N MET A 283 8.87 1.86 2.52
CA MET A 283 9.27 2.65 1.35
C MET A 283 10.64 2.19 0.83
N ASP A 284 11.63 2.00 1.70
CA ASP A 284 12.95 1.45 1.32
C ASP A 284 12.83 0.10 0.58
N GLU A 285 11.95 -0.79 1.05
CA GLU A 285 11.64 -2.07 0.42
C GLU A 285 10.95 -1.91 -0.95
N LEU A 286 10.03 -0.94 -1.08
CA LEU A 286 9.41 -0.61 -2.37
C LEU A 286 10.43 -0.10 -3.38
N LEU A 287 11.38 0.73 -2.95
CA LEU A 287 12.43 1.27 -3.81
C LEU A 287 13.39 0.17 -4.29
N LYS A 288 13.79 -0.74 -3.39
CA LYS A 288 14.61 -1.90 -3.76
C LYS A 288 13.91 -2.77 -4.80
N GLY A 289 12.65 -3.12 -4.56
CA GLY A 289 11.83 -3.87 -5.53
C GLY A 289 11.67 -3.13 -6.87
N CYS A 290 11.47 -1.82 -6.84
CA CYS A 290 11.38 -0.97 -8.03
C CYS A 290 12.63 -1.10 -8.91
N ARG A 291 13.82 -1.05 -8.30
CA ARG A 291 15.11 -1.16 -9.01
C ARG A 291 15.37 -2.57 -9.51
N GLU A 292 15.07 -3.59 -8.72
CA GLU A 292 15.37 -4.99 -9.03
C GLU A 292 14.40 -5.59 -10.06
N GLU A 293 13.11 -5.27 -9.94
CA GLU A 293 12.04 -5.86 -10.75
C GLU A 293 11.64 -4.97 -11.93
N LEU A 294 12.18 -3.74 -11.99
CA LEU A 294 11.84 -2.73 -12.98
C LEU A 294 10.32 -2.53 -13.09
N TYR A 295 9.65 -2.54 -11.93
CA TYR A 295 8.21 -2.38 -11.82
C TYR A 295 7.88 -1.20 -10.91
N ASN A 296 7.05 -0.30 -11.42
CA ASN A 296 6.72 0.92 -10.70
C ASN A 296 5.78 0.63 -9.51
N PRO A 297 6.18 0.96 -8.27
CA PRO A 297 5.43 0.61 -7.08
C PRO A 297 4.10 1.35 -6.96
N ARG A 298 3.85 2.39 -7.76
CA ARG A 298 2.53 3.02 -7.83
C ARG A 298 1.44 2.06 -8.28
N PHE A 299 1.77 1.01 -9.04
CA PHE A 299 0.79 0.06 -9.54
C PHE A 299 0.48 -1.07 -8.54
N PHE A 300 1.23 -1.13 -7.42
CA PHE A 300 0.85 -1.89 -6.22
C PHE A 300 -0.23 -1.16 -5.38
N GLN A 301 -0.79 -0.06 -5.89
CA GLN A 301 -1.88 0.66 -5.24
C GLN A 301 -3.23 0.00 -5.50
N ASN A 302 -4.09 -0.01 -4.48
CA ASN A 302 -5.44 -0.58 -4.55
C ASN A 302 -6.54 0.48 -4.74
N TYR A 303 -6.23 1.72 -5.17
CA TYR A 303 -7.22 2.82 -5.26
C TYR A 303 -8.47 2.42 -6.05
N ALA A 304 -8.29 1.94 -7.28
CA ALA A 304 -9.41 1.56 -8.15
C ALA A 304 -10.20 0.39 -7.56
N GLU A 305 -9.54 -0.49 -6.82
CA GLU A 305 -10.16 -1.65 -6.19
C GLU A 305 -10.94 -1.23 -4.93
N GLU A 306 -10.40 -0.31 -4.13
CA GLU A 306 -11.07 0.26 -2.95
C GLU A 306 -12.30 1.08 -3.32
N ASP A 307 -12.23 1.94 -4.34
CA ASP A 307 -13.37 2.73 -4.80
C ASP A 307 -14.48 1.81 -5.35
N VAL A 308 -14.10 0.79 -6.13
CA VAL A 308 -15.06 -0.22 -6.62
C VAL A 308 -15.66 -1.01 -5.46
N LEU A 309 -14.88 -1.48 -4.50
CA LEU A 309 -15.38 -2.18 -3.32
C LEU A 309 -16.26 -1.26 -2.46
N GLY A 310 -15.92 0.02 -2.36
CA GLY A 310 -16.68 1.05 -1.68
C GLY A 310 -18.05 1.31 -2.33
N LEU A 311 -18.14 1.26 -3.65
CA LEU A 311 -19.40 1.34 -4.40
C LEU A 311 -20.22 0.05 -4.30
N LEU A 312 -19.55 -1.10 -4.35
CA LEU A 312 -20.20 -2.41 -4.32
C LEU A 312 -20.72 -2.77 -2.92
N LYS A 313 -20.07 -2.32 -1.85
CA LYS A 313 -20.44 -2.65 -0.46
C LYS A 313 -21.86 -2.19 -0.09
N PRO A 314 -22.29 -0.93 -0.32
CA PRO A 314 -23.67 -0.50 -0.08
C PRO A 314 -24.68 -1.21 -0.97
N LEU A 315 -24.36 -1.44 -2.24
CA LEU A 315 -25.23 -2.18 -3.17
C LEU A 315 -25.45 -3.62 -2.68
N ALA A 316 -24.39 -4.28 -2.24
CA ALA A 316 -24.42 -5.65 -1.74
C ALA A 316 -25.13 -5.75 -0.37
N GLN A 317 -24.92 -4.79 0.54
CA GLN A 317 -25.65 -4.70 1.81
C GLN A 317 -27.17 -4.55 1.61
N LYS A 318 -27.58 -3.88 0.53
CA LYS A 318 -29.00 -3.68 0.18
C LYS A 318 -29.64 -4.86 -0.54
N SER A 319 -28.86 -5.73 -1.20
CA SER A 319 -29.39 -6.71 -2.15
C SER A 319 -29.26 -8.18 -1.72
N ILE A 320 -28.54 -8.51 -0.63
CA ILE A 320 -28.21 -9.90 -0.30
C ILE A 320 -28.26 -10.13 1.22
N LEU A 321 -29.05 -11.12 1.67
CA LEU A 321 -28.96 -11.70 3.03
C LEU A 321 -27.50 -12.07 3.31
N ALA A 322 -26.90 -11.51 4.37
CA ALA A 322 -25.46 -11.43 4.64
C ALA A 322 -24.62 -12.71 4.38
N ARG A 323 -25.23 -13.91 4.38
CA ARG A 323 -24.57 -15.20 4.11
C ARG A 323 -24.09 -15.41 2.66
N HIS A 324 -24.57 -14.67 1.67
CA HIS A 324 -24.13 -14.85 0.26
C HIS A 324 -23.26 -13.71 -0.28
N PHE A 325 -22.87 -12.78 0.59
CA PHE A 325 -22.16 -11.55 0.28
C PHE A 325 -20.80 -11.80 -0.41
N GLU A 326 -19.93 -12.59 0.22
CA GLU A 326 -18.55 -12.81 -0.26
C GLU A 326 -18.50 -13.51 -1.63
N VAL A 327 -19.36 -14.52 -1.83
CA VAL A 327 -19.40 -15.31 -3.07
C VAL A 327 -19.93 -14.47 -4.25
N THR A 328 -20.91 -13.60 -4.02
CA THR A 328 -21.51 -12.79 -5.09
C THR A 328 -20.61 -11.62 -5.47
N MET A 329 -19.91 -11.05 -4.50
CA MET A 329 -18.89 -10.02 -4.72
C MET A 329 -17.72 -10.54 -5.55
N LEU A 330 -17.18 -11.72 -5.21
CA LEU A 330 -16.14 -12.37 -6.00
C LEU A 330 -16.62 -12.67 -7.43
N LYS A 331 -17.83 -13.20 -7.60
CA LYS A 331 -18.41 -13.46 -8.93
C LYS A 331 -18.53 -12.19 -9.78
N ARG A 332 -19.03 -11.08 -9.21
CA ARG A 332 -19.19 -9.81 -9.95
C ARG A 332 -17.84 -9.16 -10.27
N TYR A 333 -16.86 -9.28 -9.38
CA TYR A 333 -15.50 -8.79 -9.61
C TYR A 333 -14.84 -9.53 -10.78
N PHE A 334 -14.90 -10.87 -10.80
CA PHE A 334 -14.35 -11.67 -11.89
C PHE A 334 -15.08 -11.46 -13.23
N LEU A 335 -16.39 -11.26 -13.22
CA LEU A 335 -17.17 -11.03 -14.44
C LEU A 335 -16.94 -9.66 -15.09
N ARG A 336 -16.51 -8.64 -14.33
CA ARG A 336 -16.18 -7.31 -14.90
C ARG A 336 -14.81 -7.26 -15.56
N TRP A 337 -13.87 -8.11 -15.14
CA TRP A 337 -12.54 -8.18 -15.75
C TRP A 337 -12.58 -8.75 -17.17
N ASP A 338 -13.54 -9.63 -17.45
CA ASP A 338 -13.67 -10.32 -18.74
C ASP A 338 -14.37 -9.50 -19.84
N LEU A 339 -15.01 -8.37 -19.48
CA LEU A 339 -15.84 -7.58 -20.41
C LEU A 339 -15.17 -6.29 -20.93
N GLY A 340 -13.92 -6.02 -20.57
CA GLY A 340 -13.31 -4.69 -20.76
C GLY A 340 -12.02 -4.60 -21.58
N ARG A 341 -11.45 -5.70 -22.09
CA ARG A 341 -10.20 -5.67 -22.86
C ARG A 341 -10.16 -6.73 -23.96
N THR A 342 -10.80 -6.43 -25.09
CA THR A 342 -10.57 -7.16 -26.35
C THR A 342 -9.51 -6.51 -27.25
N ASP A 343 -9.01 -5.32 -26.92
CA ASP A 343 -7.99 -4.63 -27.75
C ASP A 343 -6.66 -4.49 -27.01
N PHE A 344 -5.97 -5.60 -26.81
CA PHE A 344 -4.51 -5.64 -26.71
C PHE A 344 -4.06 -7.00 -27.25
N MET A 345 -3.92 -7.06 -28.58
CA MET A 345 -3.14 -8.10 -29.24
C MET A 345 -1.67 -7.85 -28.92
N ILE A 346 -0.99 -8.90 -28.45
CA ILE A 346 0.44 -9.11 -28.72
C ILE A 346 0.53 -9.68 -30.12
#